data_AF-F0F528-F1
#
_entry.id   AF-F0F528-F1
#
_cell.length_a   1.000
_cell.length_b   1.000
_cell.length_c   1.000
_cell.angle_alpha   90.00
_cell.angle_beta   90.00
_cell.angle_gamma   90.00
#
_symmetry.space_group_name_H-M   'P 1'
#
loop_
_entity.id
_entity.type
_entity.pdbx_description
1 polymer ?
#
loop_
_entity_poly.entity_id
_entity_poly.type
_entity_poly.pdbx_seq_one_letter_code
_entity_poly.pdbx_strand_id
1 'polypeptide(L)' 'MEKKVASFKKHETFMADKSCLNEIANFVARENYSHHLSSFTEER' A
#
# COMPACT_ATOMS: atom_id res chain seq x y z
N MET A 1 5.72 -2.66 -32.36
CA MET A 1 6.14 -2.98 -30.98
C MET A 1 4.93 -3.53 -30.25
N GLU A 2 4.88 -4.84 -30.02
CA GLU A 2 3.82 -5.43 -29.20
C GLU A 2 3.99 -4.96 -27.75
N LYS A 3 2.94 -4.37 -27.18
CA LYS A 3 2.92 -3.96 -25.77
C LYS A 3 2.85 -5.22 -24.91
N LYS A 4 3.92 -5.53 -24.19
CA LYS A 4 3.92 -6.57 -23.14
C LYS A 4 3.09 -6.06 -21.97
N VAL A 5 1.81 -6.46 -21.91
CA VAL A 5 0.97 -6.27 -20.73
C VAL A 5 1.44 -7.28 -19.69
N ALA A 6 2.12 -6.80 -18.64
CA ALA A 6 2.49 -7.64 -17.51
C ALA A 6 1.22 -8.05 -16.77
N SER A 7 0.74 -9.28 -17.02
CA SER A 7 -0.32 -9.88 -16.22
C SER A 7 0.31 -10.46 -14.95
N PHE A 8 0.18 -9.78 -13.83
CA PHE A 8 0.54 -10.35 -12.54
C PHE A 8 -0.43 -11.51 -12.24
N LYS A 9 0.11 -12.72 -12.04
CA LYS A 9 -0.70 -13.84 -11.57
C LYS A 9 -1.29 -13.47 -10.22
N LYS A 10 -2.61 -13.63 -10.13
CA LYS A 10 -3.47 -13.51 -8.94
C LYS A 10 -2.73 -13.96 -7.66
N HIS A 11 -2.20 -13.00 -6.91
CA HIS A 11 -1.71 -13.09 -5.53
C HIS A 11 -0.62 -14.16 -5.31
N GLU A 12 0.63 -13.72 -5.26
CA GLU A 12 1.72 -14.54 -4.72
C GLU A 12 1.57 -14.60 -3.20
N THR A 13 1.29 -15.79 -2.67
CA THR A 13 1.42 -16.05 -1.24
C THR A 13 2.90 -16.28 -0.95
N PHE A 14 3.53 -15.31 -0.31
CA PHE A 14 4.91 -15.42 0.16
C PHE A 14 4.94 -15.40 1.69
N MET A 15 5.95 -16.04 2.26
CA MET A 15 6.19 -16.00 3.70
C MET A 15 6.73 -14.61 4.04
N ALA A 16 5.91 -13.78 4.67
CA ALA A 16 6.32 -12.46 5.10
C ALA A 16 7.36 -12.59 6.23
N ASP A 17 8.52 -11.99 6.04
CA ASP A 17 9.49 -11.82 7.11
C ASP A 17 9.17 -10.58 7.96
N LYS A 18 9.97 -10.36 9.01
CA LYS A 18 9.80 -9.21 9.89
C LYS A 18 9.91 -7.87 9.15
N SER A 19 10.72 -7.78 8.09
CA SER A 19 10.86 -6.56 7.28
C SER A 19 9.58 -6.28 6.51
N CYS A 20 9.03 -7.29 5.85
CA CYS A 20 7.76 -7.18 5.12
C CYS A 20 6.62 -6.71 6.04
N LEU A 21 6.51 -7.27 7.25
CA LEU A 21 5.50 -6.88 8.22
C LEU A 21 5.68 -5.42 8.69
N ASN A 22 6.92 -4.99 8.91
CA ASN A 22 7.23 -3.61 9.31
C ASN A 22 6.89 -2.61 8.20
N GLU A 23 7.19 -2.92 6.95
CA GLU A 23 6.87 -2.06 5.81
C GLU A 23 5.36 -1.86 5.67
N ILE A 24 4.58 -2.94 5.77
CA ILE A 24 3.12 -2.88 5.73
C ILE A 24 2.58 -2.05 6.89
N ALA A 25 3.08 -2.27 8.12
CA ALA A 25 2.65 -1.53 9.30
C ALA A 25 2.93 -0.01 9.15
N ASN A 26 4.11 0.36 8.67
CA ASN A 26 4.48 1.75 8.43
C ASN A 26 3.62 2.39 7.33
N PHE A 27 3.34 1.64 6.26
CA PHE A 27 2.45 2.10 5.20
C PHE A 27 1.04 2.39 5.76
N VAL A 28 0.43 1.45 6.47
CA VAL A 28 -0.90 1.63 7.06
C VAL A 28 -0.94 2.81 8.03
N ALA A 29 0.07 2.95 8.90
CA ALA A 29 0.15 4.07 9.83
C ALA A 29 0.22 5.42 9.10
N ARG A 30 1.04 5.51 8.03
CA ARG A 30 1.19 6.73 7.23
C ARG A 30 -0.07 7.10 6.48
N GLU A 31 -0.71 6.14 5.80
CA GLU A 31 -1.94 6.40 5.05
C GLU A 31 -3.08 6.79 6.01
N ASN A 32 -3.25 6.10 7.14
CA ASN A 32 -4.24 6.48 8.15
C ASN A 32 -4.00 7.89 8.69
N TYR A 33 -2.74 8.23 9.00
CA TYR A 33 -2.41 9.58 9.45
C TYR A 33 -2.69 10.64 8.37
N SER A 34 -2.36 10.34 7.11
CA SER A 34 -2.67 11.20 5.96
C SER A 34 -4.17 11.41 5.79
N HIS A 35 -4.97 10.34 5.89
CA HIS A 35 -6.43 10.42 5.82
C HIS A 35 -7.04 11.19 7.00
N HIS A 36 -6.48 11.05 8.20
CA HIS A 36 -6.90 11.85 9.35
C HIS A 36 -6.59 13.34 9.15
N LEU A 37 -5.41 13.68 8.65
CA LEU A 37 -5.07 15.07 8.33
C LEU A 37 -5.95 15.63 7.20
N SER A 38 -6.18 14.88 6.13
CA SER A 38 -7.06 15.33 5.04
C SER A 38 -8.49 15.56 5.51
N SER A 39 -9.01 14.68 6.38
CA SER A 39 -10.34 14.83 6.99
C SER A 39 -10.47 16.06 7.90
N PHE A 40 -9.35 16.59 8.39
CA PHE A 40 -9.30 17.78 9.23
C PHE A 40 -9.10 19.07 8.42
N THR A 41 -8.49 18.97 7.24
CA THR A 41 -8.20 20.12 6.36
C THR A 41 -9.20 20.29 5.22
N GLU A 42 -10.08 19.34 4.97
CA GLU A 42 -11.27 19.56 4.14
C GLU A 42 -12.28 20.42 4.93
N GLU A 43 -12.10 21.73 4.87
CA GLU A 43 -13.13 22.71 5.24
C GLU A 43 -14.39 22.44 4.41
N ARG A 44 -15.54 22.39 5.09
CA ARG A 44 -16.86 22.12 4.52
C ARG A 44 -17.52 23.38 3.98
#